data_AF-A0A1H7V200-F1
#
_entry.id   AF-A0A1H7V200-F1
#
_cell.length_a   1.000
_cell.length_b   1.000
_cell.length_c   1.000
_cell.angle_alpha   90.00
_cell.angle_beta   90.00
_cell.angle_gamma   90.00
#
_symmetry.space_group_name_H-M   'P 1'
#
loop_
_entity.id
_entity.type
_entity.pdbx_description
1 polymer ?
#
loop_
_entity_poly.entity_id
_entity_poly.type
_entity_poly.pdbx_seq_one_letter_code
_entity_poly.pdbx_strand_id
1 'polypeptide(L)'
;MLIAVSTVPWVFGLLGEYERLRSPLPVVSGLWFLLVLIGMFGTVAFGLQGFFEGVFGVNDKSALLAFDVYPAAGTVIFLLAGPTFPLALIILSAMQWHTRMSPRLCVALLCVAAIAFPVARVTRSTPVAFVADIVMLVAFCWMAWYSWTATSGRIRKGGA
;
A
#
# COMPACT_ATOMS: atom_id res chain seq x y z
N MET A 1 -15.01 -3.88 -1.72
CA MET A 1 -14.70 -5.10 -2.51
C MET A 1 -13.54 -4.96 -3.48
N LEU A 2 -13.53 -3.99 -4.40
CA LEU A 2 -12.40 -3.78 -5.34
C LEU A 2 -11.03 -3.66 -4.64
N ILE A 3 -10.95 -2.93 -3.53
CA ILE A 3 -9.74 -2.79 -2.71
C ILE A 3 -9.26 -4.14 -2.14
N ALA A 4 -10.17 -5.02 -1.72
CA ALA A 4 -9.81 -6.31 -1.16
C ALA A 4 -9.28 -7.26 -2.26
N VAL A 5 -9.88 -7.24 -3.45
CA VAL A 5 -9.47 -8.06 -4.59
C VAL A 5 -8.14 -7.57 -5.18
N SER A 6 -7.92 -6.25 -5.21
CA SER A 6 -6.68 -5.67 -5.73
C SER A 6 -5.46 -5.93 -4.85
N THR A 7 -5.63 -6.36 -3.58
CA THR A 7 -4.49 -6.72 -2.74
C THR A 7 -3.69 -7.90 -3.30
N VAL A 8 -4.32 -8.84 -3.99
CA VAL A 8 -3.65 -10.03 -4.56
C VAL A 8 -2.53 -9.62 -5.53
N PRO A 9 -2.79 -8.95 -6.67
CA PRO A 9 -1.72 -8.53 -7.58
C PRO A 9 -0.72 -7.59 -6.90
N TRP A 10 -1.16 -6.81 -5.91
CA TRP A 10 -0.31 -5.85 -5.22
C TRP A 10 0.71 -6.53 -4.28
N VAL A 11 0.30 -7.58 -3.55
CA VAL A 11 1.21 -8.41 -2.75
C VAL A 11 2.28 -9.04 -3.64
N PHE A 12 1.91 -9.60 -4.80
CA PHE A 12 2.88 -10.18 -5.73
C PHE A 12 3.87 -9.13 -6.27
N GLY A 13 3.40 -7.93 -6.61
CA GLY A 13 4.28 -6.84 -7.03
C GLY A 13 5.27 -6.42 -5.94
N LEU A 14 4.79 -6.28 -4.70
CA LEU A 14 5.61 -5.91 -3.55
C LEU A 14 6.60 -7.01 -3.14
N LEU A 15 6.24 -8.29 -3.31
CA LEU A 15 7.17 -9.40 -3.15
C LEU A 15 8.30 -9.35 -4.20
N GLY A 16 7.99 -8.97 -5.44
CA GLY A 16 9.00 -8.73 -6.46
C GLY A 16 10.00 -7.63 -6.06
N GLU A 17 9.52 -6.54 -5.46
CA GLU A 17 10.39 -5.48 -4.94
C GLU A 17 11.20 -5.92 -3.71
N TYR A 18 10.60 -6.71 -2.82
CA TYR A 18 11.32 -7.34 -1.70
C TYR A 18 12.53 -8.13 -2.20
N GLU A 19 12.34 -8.99 -3.20
CA GLU A 19 13.40 -9.83 -3.77
C GLU A 19 14.55 -9.01 -4.37
N ARG A 20 14.26 -7.81 -4.90
CA ARG A 20 15.27 -6.89 -5.41
C ARG A 20 16.01 -6.16 -4.28
N LEU A 21 15.28 -5.72 -3.26
CA LEU A 21 15.81 -4.92 -2.16
C LEU A 21 16.53 -5.75 -1.09
N ARG A 22 16.20 -7.04 -0.94
CA ARG A 22 16.85 -7.93 0.04
C ARG A 22 18.35 -8.11 -0.22
N SER A 23 18.80 -7.96 -1.46
CA SER A 23 20.23 -8.06 -1.82
C SER A 23 21.06 -6.91 -1.21
N PRO A 24 20.72 -5.63 -1.46
CA PRO A 24 21.44 -4.51 -0.84
C PRO A 24 21.04 -4.23 0.62
N LEU A 25 19.81 -4.54 1.04
CA LEU A 25 19.25 -4.14 2.34
C LEU A 25 18.48 -5.31 3.01
N PRO A 26 19.14 -6.42 3.39
CA PRO A 26 18.45 -7.64 3.83
C PRO A 26 17.57 -7.44 5.08
N VAL A 27 18.11 -6.81 6.12
CA VAL A 27 17.38 -6.63 7.40
C VAL A 27 16.21 -5.66 7.22
N VAL A 28 16.46 -4.51 6.61
CA VAL A 28 15.44 -3.47 6.40
C VAL A 28 14.33 -4.00 5.48
N SER A 29 14.67 -4.70 4.39
CA SER A 29 13.68 -5.29 3.48
C SER A 29 12.82 -6.35 4.17
N GLY A 30 13.41 -7.18 5.03
CA GLY A 30 12.68 -8.18 5.80
C GLY A 30 11.66 -7.56 6.75
N LEU A 31 12.08 -6.58 7.55
CA LEU A 31 11.19 -5.84 8.46
C LEU A 31 10.11 -5.08 7.70
N TRP A 32 10.48 -4.46 6.59
CA TRP A 32 9.53 -3.78 5.71
C TRP A 32 8.47 -4.73 5.14
N PHE A 33 8.85 -5.93 4.72
CA PHE A 33 7.90 -6.90 4.17
C PHE A 33 6.89 -7.38 5.22
N LEU A 34 7.33 -7.56 6.48
CA LEU A 34 6.39 -7.83 7.58
C LEU A 34 5.38 -6.69 7.77
N LEU A 35 5.84 -5.45 7.68
CA LEU A 35 4.96 -4.27 7.76
C LEU A 35 3.96 -4.22 6.59
N VAL A 36 4.39 -4.59 5.37
CA VAL A 36 3.50 -4.74 4.21
C VAL A 36 2.41 -5.76 4.48
N LEU A 37 2.76 -6.97 4.95
CA LEU A 37 1.79 -8.03 5.21
C LEU A 37 0.75 -7.61 6.26
N ILE A 38 1.21 -6.94 7.32
CA ILE A 38 0.34 -6.35 8.34
C ILE A 38 -0.61 -5.30 7.73
N GLY A 39 -0.07 -4.36 6.94
CA GLY A 39 -0.88 -3.32 6.31
C GLY A 39 -1.88 -3.85 5.28
N MET A 40 -1.53 -4.90 4.56
CA MET A 40 -2.43 -5.57 3.61
C MET A 40 -3.59 -6.25 4.31
N PHE A 41 -3.35 -6.92 5.45
CA PHE A 41 -4.41 -7.49 6.27
C PHE A 41 -5.43 -6.43 6.68
N GLY A 42 -4.96 -5.29 7.16
CA GLY A 42 -5.85 -4.19 7.52
C GLY A 42 -6.58 -3.56 6.33
N THR A 43 -5.95 -3.48 5.16
CA THR A 43 -6.60 -3.02 3.92
C THR A 43 -7.77 -3.92 3.51
N VAL A 44 -7.61 -5.24 3.66
CA VAL A 44 -8.71 -6.21 3.45
C VAL A 44 -9.82 -6.01 4.48
N ALA A 45 -9.46 -5.82 5.76
CA ALA A 45 -10.42 -5.58 6.83
C ALA A 45 -11.28 -4.33 6.56
N PHE A 46 -10.68 -3.20 6.19
CA PHE A 46 -11.44 -2.00 5.79
C PHE A 46 -12.26 -2.19 4.52
N GLY A 47 -11.72 -2.91 3.54
CA GLY A 47 -12.43 -3.21 2.30
C GLY A 47 -13.69 -4.07 2.51
N LEU A 48 -13.67 -4.92 3.55
CA LEU A 48 -14.79 -5.76 3.98
C LEU A 48 -15.78 -4.96 4.85
N GLN A 49 -15.28 -4.16 5.80
CA GLN A 49 -16.10 -3.26 6.60
C GLN A 49 -16.96 -2.34 5.73
N GLY A 50 -16.33 -1.59 4.81
CA GLY A 50 -17.07 -0.67 3.94
C GLY A 50 -18.04 -1.37 2.97
N PHE A 51 -17.78 -2.64 2.64
CA PHE A 51 -18.75 -3.45 1.89
C PHE A 51 -19.99 -3.76 2.73
N PHE A 52 -19.81 -4.24 3.96
CA PHE A 52 -20.93 -4.57 4.84
C PHE A 52 -21.73 -3.33 5.25
N GLU A 53 -21.07 -2.21 5.56
CA GLU A 53 -21.74 -0.93 5.83
C GLU A 53 -22.61 -0.50 4.64
N GLY A 54 -22.07 -0.60 3.42
CA GLY A 54 -22.81 -0.27 2.19
C GLY A 54 -23.99 -1.21 1.89
N VAL A 55 -23.84 -2.52 2.13
CA VAL A 55 -24.91 -3.51 1.87
C VAL A 55 -26.02 -3.42 2.92
N PHE A 56 -25.67 -3.24 4.19
CA PHE A 56 -26.65 -3.23 5.30
C PHE A 56 -27.16 -1.83 5.65
N GLY A 57 -26.70 -0.79 4.95
CA GLY A 57 -27.12 0.59 5.20
C GLY A 57 -26.72 1.10 6.59
N VAL A 58 -25.70 0.51 7.20
CA VAL A 58 -25.20 0.91 8.52
C VAL A 58 -24.41 2.20 8.35
N ASN A 59 -24.83 3.25 9.06
CA ASN A 59 -24.22 4.56 8.97
C ASN A 59 -22.90 4.61 9.78
N ASP A 60 -21.86 5.28 9.27
CA ASP A 60 -20.51 5.35 9.89
C ASP A 60 -20.51 5.66 11.39
N LYS A 61 -21.44 6.51 11.84
CA LYS A 61 -21.54 6.95 13.24
C LYS A 61 -22.07 5.86 14.16
N SER A 62 -23.03 5.06 13.72
CA SER A 62 -23.55 3.93 14.51
C SER A 62 -22.56 2.76 14.58
N ALA A 63 -21.78 2.55 13.52
CA ALA A 63 -20.73 1.52 13.50
C ALA A 63 -19.59 1.84 14.49
N LEU A 64 -19.13 3.09 14.54
CA LEU A 64 -18.08 3.52 15.48
C LEU A 64 -18.51 3.43 16.94
N LEU A 65 -19.77 3.77 17.25
CA LEU A 65 -20.32 3.63 18.62
C LEU A 65 -20.43 2.16 19.06
N ALA A 66 -20.63 1.23 18.12
CA ALA A 66 -20.65 -0.20 18.44
C ALA A 66 -19.24 -0.75 18.76
N PHE A 67 -18.17 -0.09 18.30
CA PHE A 67 -16.78 -0.45 18.62
C PHE A 67 -16.36 -0.10 20.05
N ASP A 68 -17.09 0.77 20.76
CA ASP A 68 -16.82 1.07 22.19
C ASP A 68 -16.95 -0.17 23.08
N VAL A 69 -17.68 -1.19 22.63
CA VAL A 69 -17.80 -2.48 23.33
C VAL A 69 -16.53 -3.35 23.18
N TYR A 70 -15.70 -3.09 22.16
CA TYR A 70 -14.49 -3.87 21.85
C TYR A 70 -13.25 -2.96 21.65
N PRO A 71 -12.87 -2.17 22.65
CA PRO A 71 -11.88 -1.10 22.49
C PRO A 71 -10.49 -1.63 22.10
N ALA A 72 -10.08 -2.79 22.62
CA ALA A 72 -8.79 -3.39 22.28
C ALA A 72 -8.77 -3.92 20.83
N ALA A 73 -9.80 -4.64 20.40
CA ALA A 73 -9.89 -5.18 19.05
C ALA A 73 -10.05 -4.07 18.00
N GLY A 74 -10.89 -3.07 18.30
CA GLY A 74 -11.04 -1.87 17.46
C GLY A 74 -9.72 -1.13 17.31
N THR A 75 -9.01 -0.84 18.41
CA THR A 75 -7.71 -0.16 18.36
C THR A 75 -6.69 -0.93 17.53
N VAL A 76 -6.59 -2.25 17.72
CA VAL A 76 -5.67 -3.11 16.98
C VAL A 76 -6.01 -3.07 15.48
N ILE A 77 -7.28 -3.18 15.09
CA ILE A 77 -7.68 -3.08 13.69
C ILE A 77 -7.40 -1.69 13.11
N PHE A 78 -7.79 -0.61 13.80
CA PHE A 78 -7.54 0.76 13.32
C PHE A 78 -6.05 1.10 13.19
N LEU A 79 -5.22 0.60 14.11
CA LEU A 79 -3.77 0.79 14.09
C LEU A 79 -3.08 -0.09 13.03
N LEU A 80 -3.53 -1.33 12.84
CA LEU A 80 -3.01 -2.26 11.83
C LEU A 80 -3.50 -1.97 10.42
N ALA A 81 -4.61 -1.25 10.28
CA ALA A 81 -5.25 -1.03 8.99
C ALA A 81 -5.08 0.37 8.43
N GLY A 82 -4.95 1.39 9.29
CA GLY A 82 -4.89 2.78 8.86
C GLY A 82 -3.47 3.21 8.45
N PRO A 83 -2.53 3.34 9.40
CA PRO A 83 -1.23 3.96 9.16
C PRO A 83 -0.13 3.01 8.66
N THR A 84 -0.22 1.72 8.94
CA THR A 84 0.82 0.71 8.63
C THR A 84 1.10 0.57 7.14
N PHE A 85 0.07 0.52 6.29
CA PHE A 85 0.28 0.42 4.84
C PHE A 85 0.92 1.69 4.25
N PRO A 86 0.42 2.91 4.51
CA PRO A 86 1.12 4.16 4.18
C PRO A 86 2.57 4.21 4.67
N LEU A 87 2.82 3.77 5.91
CA LEU A 87 4.16 3.72 6.47
C LEU A 87 5.06 2.75 5.69
N ALA A 88 4.54 1.58 5.31
CA ALA A 88 5.25 0.64 4.45
C ALA A 88 5.62 1.27 3.10
N LEU A 89 4.74 2.08 2.51
CA LEU A 89 5.03 2.79 1.27
C LEU A 89 6.10 3.87 1.44
N ILE A 90 6.10 4.62 2.55
CA ILE A 90 7.15 5.60 2.84
C ILE A 90 8.51 4.90 3.00
N ILE A 91 8.56 3.78 3.72
CA ILE A 91 9.78 3.00 3.89
C ILE A 91 10.25 2.43 2.54
N LEU A 92 9.34 1.91 1.71
CA LEU A 92 9.66 1.46 0.35
C LEU A 92 10.27 2.59 -0.47
N SER A 93 9.65 3.77 -0.47
CA SER A 93 10.18 4.95 -1.16
C SER A 93 11.57 5.33 -0.67
N ALA A 94 11.80 5.32 0.64
CA ALA A 94 13.12 5.62 1.23
C ALA A 94 14.18 4.60 0.78
N MET A 95 13.86 3.30 0.79
CA MET A 95 14.75 2.26 0.31
C MET A 95 15.06 2.43 -1.19
N GLN A 96 14.05 2.66 -2.03
CA GLN A 96 14.22 2.89 -3.47
C GLN A 96 15.04 4.16 -3.76
N TRP A 97 14.86 5.22 -2.98
CA TRP A 97 15.66 6.44 -3.07
C TRP A 97 17.13 6.16 -2.74
N HIS A 98 17.38 5.42 -1.66
CA HIS A 98 18.72 5.11 -1.16
C HIS A 98 19.48 4.19 -2.13
N THR A 99 18.84 3.12 -2.59
CA THR A 99 19.46 2.15 -3.51
C THR A 99 19.50 2.63 -4.96
N ARG A 100 18.77 3.71 -5.28
CA ARG A 100 18.60 4.25 -6.64
C ARG A 100 18.15 3.20 -7.65
N MET A 101 17.39 2.20 -7.19
CA MET A 101 16.86 1.12 -8.02
C MET A 101 15.67 1.54 -8.88
N SER A 102 15.09 2.71 -8.60
CA SER A 102 13.97 3.31 -9.33
C SER A 102 14.23 4.80 -9.63
N PRO A 103 13.61 5.39 -10.66
CA PRO A 103 13.74 6.81 -10.96
C PRO A 103 13.21 7.67 -9.82
N ARG A 104 13.88 8.79 -9.54
CA ARG A 104 13.49 9.71 -8.45
C ARG A 104 12.04 10.20 -8.56
N LEU A 105 11.54 10.42 -9.77
CA LEU A 105 10.15 10.81 -10.00
C LEU A 105 9.15 9.72 -9.58
N CYS A 106 9.46 8.45 -9.85
CA CYS A 106 8.63 7.32 -9.43
C CYS A 106 8.60 7.22 -7.89
N VAL A 107 9.76 7.40 -7.25
CA VAL A 107 9.86 7.42 -5.78
C VAL A 107 9.07 8.58 -5.17
N ALA A 108 9.19 9.79 -5.73
CA ALA A 108 8.43 10.94 -5.27
C ALA A 108 6.91 10.70 -5.39
N LEU A 109 6.47 10.13 -6.51
CA LEU A 109 5.06 9.80 -6.73
C LEU A 109 4.56 8.75 -5.72
N LEU A 110 5.38 7.75 -5.38
CA LEU A 110 5.05 6.77 -4.35
C LEU A 110 4.92 7.42 -2.96
N CYS A 111 5.78 8.37 -2.61
CA CYS A 111 5.62 9.17 -1.38
C CYS A 111 4.31 9.96 -1.38
N VAL A 112 3.96 10.61 -2.50
CA VAL A 112 2.69 11.35 -2.62
C VAL A 112 1.51 10.40 -2.45
N ALA A 113 1.55 9.21 -3.06
CA ALA A 113 0.51 8.19 -2.90
C ALA A 113 0.36 7.74 -1.44
N ALA A 114 1.48 7.54 -0.74
CA ALA A 114 1.50 7.16 0.67
C ALA A 114 0.82 8.20 1.58
N ILE A 115 0.95 9.49 1.27
CA ILE A 115 0.32 10.59 2.03
C ILE A 115 -1.13 10.81 1.59
N ALA A 116 -1.44 10.66 0.30
CA ALA A 116 -2.78 10.86 -0.24
C ALA A 116 -3.79 9.87 0.38
N PHE A 117 -3.37 8.64 0.66
CA PHE A 117 -4.24 7.62 1.27
C PHE A 117 -4.81 8.04 2.64
N PRO A 118 -4.01 8.36 3.69
CA PRO A 118 -4.56 8.81 4.96
C PRO A 118 -5.33 10.12 4.84
N VAL A 119 -4.94 11.04 3.94
CA VAL A 119 -5.70 12.27 3.68
C VAL A 119 -7.10 11.96 3.17
N ALA A 120 -7.25 11.04 2.22
CA ALA A 120 -8.55 10.58 1.74
C ALA A 120 -9.39 9.94 2.85
N ARG A 121 -8.76 9.19 3.76
CA ARG A 121 -9.44 8.55 4.90
C ARG A 121 -9.91 9.55 5.95
N VAL A 122 -9.10 10.57 6.26
CA VAL A 122 -9.46 11.61 7.25
C VAL A 122 -10.55 12.52 6.70
N THR A 123 -10.45 12.93 5.43
CA THR A 123 -11.40 13.85 4.80
C THR A 123 -12.75 13.20 4.49
N ARG A 124 -12.80 11.88 4.32
CA ARG A 124 -14.02 11.11 3.96
C ARG A 124 -14.79 11.68 2.76
N SER A 125 -14.06 12.34 1.85
CA SER A 125 -14.62 12.98 0.67
C SER A 125 -14.44 12.09 -0.55
N THR A 126 -15.53 11.76 -1.24
CA THR A 126 -15.50 10.87 -2.41
C THR A 126 -14.54 11.35 -3.51
N PRO A 127 -14.53 12.64 -3.91
CA PRO A 127 -13.53 13.14 -4.87
C PRO A 127 -12.08 12.96 -4.42
N VAL A 128 -11.79 13.20 -3.13
CA VAL A 128 -10.43 13.06 -2.59
C VAL A 128 -9.98 11.60 -2.63
N ALA A 129 -10.88 10.67 -2.31
CA ALA A 129 -10.62 9.24 -2.41
C ALA A 129 -10.29 8.81 -3.85
N PHE A 130 -11.06 9.27 -4.84
CA PHE A 130 -10.77 8.97 -6.25
C PHE A 130 -9.39 9.47 -6.69
N VAL A 131 -9.03 10.70 -6.31
CA VAL A 131 -7.72 11.26 -6.65
C VAL A 131 -6.60 10.45 -6.00
N ALA A 132 -6.74 10.09 -4.72
CA ALA A 132 -5.75 9.29 -4.01
C ALA A 132 -5.57 7.90 -4.65
N ASP A 133 -6.68 7.25 -5.06
CA ASP A 133 -6.65 5.94 -5.72
C ASP A 133 -5.95 6.01 -7.08
N ILE A 134 -6.23 7.05 -7.88
CA ILE A 134 -5.55 7.25 -9.17
C ILE A 134 -4.05 7.48 -8.97
N VAL A 135 -3.67 8.33 -8.02
CA VAL A 135 -2.25 8.60 -7.72
C VAL A 135 -1.53 7.32 -7.29
N MET A 136 -2.17 6.52 -6.44
CA MET A 136 -1.65 5.22 -6.01
C MET A 136 -1.47 4.27 -7.19
N LEU A 137 -2.50 4.14 -8.03
CA LEU A 137 -2.46 3.27 -9.20
C LEU A 137 -1.33 3.67 -10.16
N VAL A 138 -1.21 4.95 -10.48
CA VAL A 138 -0.17 5.47 -11.39
C VAL A 138 1.22 5.22 -10.81
N ALA A 139 1.43 5.43 -9.50
CA ALA A 139 2.70 5.17 -8.83
C ALA A 139 3.14 3.71 -9.01
N PHE A 140 2.24 2.77 -8.74
CA PHE A 140 2.52 1.34 -8.82
C PHE A 140 2.67 0.85 -10.26
N CYS A 141 1.83 1.31 -11.19
CA CYS A 141 1.96 0.97 -12.60
C CYS A 141 3.30 1.48 -13.17
N TRP A 142 3.73 2.69 -12.82
CA TRP A 142 5.03 3.21 -13.25
C TRP A 142 6.18 2.40 -12.65
N MET A 143 6.13 2.10 -11.35
CA MET A 143 7.15 1.26 -10.70
C MET A 143 7.25 -0.12 -11.37
N ALA A 144 6.12 -0.78 -11.62
CA ALA A 144 6.07 -2.07 -12.29
C ALA A 144 6.64 -1.98 -13.73
N TRP A 145 6.23 -0.97 -14.50
CA TRP A 145 6.74 -0.74 -15.85
C TRP A 145 8.25 -0.53 -15.89
N TYR A 146 8.78 0.30 -14.98
CA TYR A 146 10.21 0.54 -14.89
C TYR A 146 10.97 -0.74 -14.53
N SER A 147 10.45 -1.51 -13.58
CA SER A 147 11.08 -2.74 -13.10
C SER A 147 11.10 -3.82 -14.18
N TRP A 148 10.02 -3.93 -14.96
CA TRP A 148 9.92 -4.80 -16.12
C TRP A 148 10.97 -4.43 -17.18
N THR A 149 11.00 -3.18 -17.62
CA THR A 149 11.90 -2.70 -18.69
C THR A 149 13.37 -2.74 -18.28
N ALA A 150 13.70 -2.42 -17.02
CA ALA A 150 15.05 -2.51 -16.50
C ALA A 150 15.57 -3.96 -16.42
N THR A 151 14.69 -4.93 -16.16
CA THR A 151 15.03 -6.36 -16.10
C THR A 151 15.25 -6.94 -17.49
N SER A 152 14.37 -6.62 -18.45
CA SER A 152 14.53 -7.04 -19.85
C SER A 152 15.84 -6.55 -20.48
N GLY A 153 16.31 -5.36 -20.08
CA GLY A 153 17.59 -4.81 -20.52
C GLY A 153 18.83 -5.57 -20.00
N ARG A 154 18.75 -6.23 -18.82
CA ARG A 154 19.85 -7.04 -18.28
C ARG A 154 19.95 -8.40 -18.95
N ILE A 155 18.82 -9.06 -19.20
CA ILE A 155 18.79 -10.38 -19.88
C ILE A 155 19.40 -10.26 -21.27
N ARG A 156 19.11 -9.18 -22.00
CA ARG A 156 19.63 -8.94 -23.35
C ARG A 156 21.14 -8.66 -23.40
N LYS A 157 21.76 -8.23 -22.30
CA LYS A 157 23.22 -7.97 -22.22
C LYS A 157 24.04 -9.16 -21.72
N GLY A 158 23.43 -10.13 -21.04
CA GLY A 158 24.10 -11.33 -20.53
C GLY A 158 24.11 -12.52 -21.48
N GLY A 159 23.55 -12.37 -22.68
CA GLY A 159 23.49 -13.41 -23.73
C GLY A 159 24.24 -13.04 -25.01
N ALA A 160 25.19 -12.10 -24.93
CA ALA A 160 26.08 -11.71 -26.02
C ALA A 160 27.53 -12.01 -25.63
#